data_AF-A0A3D4THQ5-F1
#
_entry.id   AF-A0A3D4THQ5-F1
#
_cell.length_a   1.000
_cell.length_b   1.000
_cell.length_c   1.000
_cell.angle_alpha   90.00
_cell.angle_beta   90.00
_cell.angle_gamma   90.00
#
_symmetry.space_group_name_H-M   'P 1'
#
loop_
_entity.id
_entity.type
_entity.pdbx_description
1 polymer ?
#
loop_
_entity_poly.entity_id
_entity_poly.type
_entity_poly.pdbx_seq_one_letter_code
_entity_poly.pdbx_strand_id
1 'polypeptide(L)'
;MKKLLLKCSLFTLLLFAAYTSHAQQLVLAAEADIWGEPQKINLTGGGIIQLRTKFLKHYGTTCVFEVEFTNMGTKPVKETCQMVSNNSSGMYTHWASDIRLAPGEIAVYQMEKRECKINMKKSKQKDITKCAACAPAMYFLKK
;
A
#
# COMPACT_ATOMS: atom_id res chain seq x y z
N MET A 1 -52.84 -6.46 -40.10
CA MET A 1 -52.16 -7.72 -39.74
C MET A 1 -50.74 -7.40 -39.26
N LYS A 2 -50.35 -8.04 -38.15
CA LYS A 2 -49.14 -7.82 -37.34
C LYS A 2 -47.86 -8.15 -38.10
N LYS A 3 -46.76 -7.43 -37.80
CA LYS A 3 -45.46 -8.00 -37.38
C LYS A 3 -44.46 -6.89 -37.04
N LEU A 4 -44.39 -6.58 -35.74
CA LEU A 4 -43.31 -5.83 -35.10
C LEU A 4 -42.26 -6.87 -34.67
N LEU A 5 -41.08 -6.88 -35.28
CA LEU A 5 -39.97 -7.75 -34.89
C LEU A 5 -38.91 -6.91 -34.17
N LEU A 6 -39.08 -6.82 -32.86
CA LEU A 6 -38.13 -6.24 -31.92
C LEU A 6 -36.96 -7.21 -31.73
N LYS A 7 -35.84 -6.99 -32.44
CA LYS A 7 -34.59 -7.70 -32.18
C LYS A 7 -33.89 -7.06 -30.98
N CYS A 8 -34.26 -7.49 -29.78
CA CYS A 8 -33.53 -7.21 -28.56
C CYS A 8 -32.29 -8.13 -28.55
N SER A 9 -31.21 -7.71 -29.21
CA SER A 9 -29.93 -8.40 -29.14
C SER A 9 -29.31 -8.10 -27.78
N LEU A 10 -29.51 -9.05 -26.86
CA LEU A 10 -28.99 -9.07 -25.51
C LEU A 10 -27.45 -9.17 -25.57
N PHE A 11 -26.78 -8.03 -25.73
CA PHE A 11 -25.34 -7.95 -25.63
C PHE A 11 -24.98 -7.90 -24.14
N THR A 12 -24.95 -9.08 -23.52
CA THR A 12 -24.54 -9.28 -22.13
C THR A 12 -23.06 -8.90 -22.02
N LEU A 13 -22.83 -7.62 -21.71
CA LEU A 13 -21.52 -7.06 -21.42
C LEU A 13 -20.98 -7.75 -20.14
N LEU A 14 -20.21 -8.82 -20.32
CA LEU A 14 -19.37 -9.39 -19.27
C LEU A 14 -18.28 -8.38 -18.92
N LEU A 15 -18.62 -7.43 -18.06
CA LEU A 15 -17.68 -6.60 -17.30
C LEU A 15 -16.92 -7.52 -16.34
N PHE A 16 -15.89 -8.18 -16.87
CA PHE A 16 -14.79 -8.64 -16.03
C PHE A 16 -14.12 -7.41 -15.44
N ALA A 17 -14.56 -7.00 -14.25
CA ALA A 17 -13.80 -6.08 -13.42
C ALA A 17 -12.46 -6.76 -13.12
N ALA A 18 -11.42 -6.35 -13.85
CA ALA A 18 -10.05 -6.71 -13.53
C ALA A 18 -9.72 -6.11 -12.16
N TYR A 19 -9.82 -6.92 -11.10
CA TYR A 19 -9.39 -6.55 -9.76
C TYR A 19 -7.87 -6.62 -9.71
N THR A 20 -7.23 -5.56 -10.20
CA THR A 20 -5.82 -5.31 -9.96
C THR A 20 -5.69 -4.73 -8.56
N SER A 21 -5.33 -5.58 -7.59
CA SER A 21 -4.82 -5.12 -6.30
C SER A 21 -3.51 -4.39 -6.56
N HIS A 22 -3.57 -3.07 -6.70
CA HIS A 22 -2.39 -2.26 -6.97
C HIS A 22 -1.67 -1.96 -5.68
N ALA A 23 -0.37 -2.23 -5.64
CA ALA A 23 0.47 -1.69 -4.59
C ALA A 23 0.48 -0.16 -4.68
N GLN A 24 0.22 0.52 -3.57
CA GLN A 24 0.24 1.97 -3.47
C GLN A 24 1.68 2.44 -3.27
N GLN A 25 2.25 3.12 -4.28
CA GLN A 25 3.56 3.76 -4.15
C GLN A 25 3.54 4.78 -3.00
N LEU A 26 4.53 4.70 -2.12
CA LEU A 26 4.63 5.57 -0.95
C LEU A 26 5.27 6.91 -1.34
N VAL A 27 4.67 8.00 -0.85
CA VAL A 27 5.28 9.33 -0.83
C VAL A 27 6.27 9.40 0.34
N LEU A 28 7.51 9.79 0.03
CA LEU A 28 8.61 9.90 0.99
C LEU A 28 8.99 11.37 1.19
N ALA A 29 9.39 11.74 2.42
CA ALA A 29 10.05 13.01 2.68
C ALA A 29 11.43 13.07 2.01
N ALA A 30 12.03 14.25 1.87
CA ALA A 30 13.38 14.38 1.31
C ALA A 30 14.49 13.94 2.29
N GLU A 31 14.16 13.79 3.57
CA GLU A 31 15.12 13.54 4.65
C GLU A 31 14.65 12.41 5.58
N ALA A 32 15.59 11.85 6.35
CA ALA A 32 15.30 10.87 7.38
C ALA A 32 14.65 11.51 8.61
N ASP A 33 13.88 10.72 9.34
CA ASP A 33 13.15 11.08 10.56
C ASP A 33 12.11 12.21 10.38
N ILE A 34 11.80 12.58 9.14
CA ILE A 34 10.74 13.53 8.80
C ILE A 34 9.53 12.76 8.27
N TRP A 35 8.35 13.11 8.76
CA TRP A 35 7.09 12.61 8.21
C TRP A 35 6.84 13.23 6.84
N GLY A 36 6.62 12.38 5.84
CA GLY A 36 6.17 12.79 4.52
C GLY A 36 4.72 13.28 4.51
N GLU A 37 4.33 13.80 3.35
CA GLU A 37 2.98 14.27 3.09
C GLU A 37 1.94 13.13 3.20
N PRO A 38 0.73 13.44 3.68
CA PRO A 38 -0.35 12.45 3.75
C PRO A 38 -0.79 12.01 2.36
N GLN A 39 -0.97 10.70 2.20
CA GLN A 39 -1.53 10.07 1.00
C GLN A 39 -2.83 9.36 1.34
N LYS A 40 -3.89 9.62 0.58
CA LYS A 40 -5.20 9.00 0.77
C LYS A 40 -5.30 7.73 -0.08
N ILE A 41 -5.74 6.63 0.51
CA ILE A 41 -5.87 5.32 -0.14
C ILE A 41 -7.31 4.83 0.05
N ASN A 42 -7.96 4.50 -1.06
CA ASN A 42 -9.24 3.83 -1.04
C ASN A 42 -8.98 2.31 -1.05
N LEU A 43 -9.39 1.64 0.03
CA LEU A 43 -9.17 0.20 0.17
C LEU A 43 -10.12 -0.58 -0.72
N THR A 44 -9.64 -1.68 -1.31
CA THR A 44 -10.45 -2.55 -2.19
C THR A 44 -11.63 -3.17 -1.44
N GLY A 45 -11.51 -3.42 -0.14
CA GLY A 45 -12.58 -3.92 0.73
C GLY A 45 -13.64 -2.88 1.10
N GLY A 46 -13.47 -1.62 0.68
CA GLY A 46 -14.20 -0.48 1.20
C GLY A 46 -13.50 0.12 2.42
N GLY A 47 -13.64 1.43 2.59
CA GLY A 47 -12.90 2.18 3.61
C GLY A 47 -11.86 3.10 3.00
N ILE A 48 -11.52 4.13 3.75
CA ILE A 48 -10.59 5.17 3.32
C ILE A 48 -9.56 5.29 4.44
N ILE A 49 -8.30 5.11 4.09
CA ILE A 49 -7.20 5.39 5.00
C ILE A 49 -6.39 6.57 4.49
N GLN A 50 -5.86 7.35 5.41
CA GLN A 50 -4.75 8.24 5.15
C GLN A 50 -3.48 7.58 5.67
N LEU A 51 -2.40 7.70 4.91
CA LEU A 51 -1.10 7.14 5.24
C LEU A 51 -0.05 8.25 5.25
N ARG A 52 0.86 8.21 6.22
CA ARG A 52 2.09 9.02 6.23
C ARG A 52 3.26 8.11 6.49
N THR A 53 4.41 8.41 5.89
CA THR A 53 5.62 7.61 6.06
C THR A 53 6.74 8.47 6.61
N LYS A 54 7.56 7.87 7.46
CA LYS A 54 8.80 8.46 7.98
C LYS A 54 9.90 7.44 7.78
N PHE A 55 10.89 7.79 6.97
CA PHE A 55 12.07 6.95 6.81
C PHE A 55 12.96 7.05 8.05
N LEU A 56 13.31 5.92 8.67
CA LEU A 56 14.13 5.92 9.88
C LEU A 56 15.61 5.68 9.56
N LYS A 57 15.88 4.61 8.81
CA LYS A 57 17.22 4.09 8.57
C LYS A 57 17.20 2.99 7.53
N HIS A 58 18.37 2.65 7.01
CA HIS A 58 18.59 1.48 6.19
C HIS A 58 19.84 0.71 6.62
N TYR A 59 19.92 -0.56 6.24
CA TYR A 59 21.08 -1.43 6.40
C TYR A 59 21.03 -2.55 5.35
N GLY A 60 22.17 -2.84 4.70
CA GLY A 60 22.22 -3.89 3.68
C GLY A 60 21.20 -3.68 2.56
N THR A 61 20.20 -4.55 2.43
CA THR A 61 19.14 -4.44 1.41
C THR A 61 17.78 -4.06 2.00
N THR A 62 17.76 -3.54 3.23
CA THR A 62 16.52 -3.24 3.98
C THR A 62 16.44 -1.76 4.34
N CYS A 63 15.29 -1.17 4.03
CA CYS A 63 14.90 0.17 4.44
C CYS A 63 13.78 0.07 5.48
N VAL A 64 13.94 0.79 6.59
CA VAL A 64 13.00 0.77 7.71
C VAL A 64 12.26 2.10 7.77
N PHE A 65 10.94 2.01 7.89
CA PHE A 65 10.03 3.14 7.95
C PHE A 65 9.12 3.02 9.16
N GLU A 66 8.68 4.16 9.69
CA GLU A 66 7.41 4.23 10.40
C GLU A 66 6.31 4.61 9.42
N VAL A 67 5.16 3.97 9.56
CA VAL A 67 3.98 4.21 8.75
C VAL A 67 2.81 4.50 9.68
N GLU A 68 2.29 5.70 9.58
CA GLU A 68 1.09 6.14 10.27
C GLU A 68 -0.11 5.85 9.37
N PHE A 69 -1.13 5.20 9.93
CA PHE A 69 -2.41 4.92 9.30
C PHE A 69 -3.51 5.63 10.08
N THR A 70 -4.33 6.41 9.39
CA THR A 70 -5.55 7.03 9.95
C THR A 70 -6.76 6.50 9.20
N ASN A 71 -7.79 6.01 9.91
CA ASN A 71 -9.06 5.67 9.28
C ASN A 71 -9.90 6.94 9.06
N MET A 72 -10.00 7.36 7.80
CA MET A 72 -10.77 8.54 7.38
C MET A 72 -12.22 8.19 6.98
N GLY A 73 -12.60 6.92 7.06
CA GLY A 73 -13.92 6.44 6.73
C GLY A 73 -14.90 6.46 7.91
N THR A 74 -16.14 6.05 7.64
CA THR A 74 -17.20 5.90 8.65
C THR A 74 -17.36 4.47 9.18
N LYS A 75 -16.58 3.52 8.64
CA LYS A 75 -16.61 2.10 9.03
C LYS A 75 -15.24 1.67 9.56
N PRO A 76 -15.20 0.68 10.47
CA PRO A 76 -13.93 0.09 10.89
C PRO A 76 -13.14 -0.47 9.70
N VAL A 77 -11.83 -0.31 9.73
CA VAL A 77 -10.87 -0.89 8.78
C VAL A 77 -10.22 -2.10 9.43
N LYS A 78 -10.17 -3.21 8.70
CA LYS A 78 -9.45 -4.43 9.07
C LYS A 78 -8.73 -4.97 7.84
N GLU A 79 -7.44 -4.71 7.74
CA GLU A 79 -6.63 -5.09 6.58
C GLU A 79 -5.32 -5.72 7.06
N THR A 80 -4.74 -6.57 6.22
CA THR A 80 -3.34 -6.97 6.38
C THR A 80 -2.52 -6.20 5.36
N CYS A 81 -1.47 -5.53 5.78
CA CYS A 81 -0.63 -4.73 4.89
C CYS A 81 0.85 -5.06 5.00
N GLN A 82 1.59 -4.83 3.92
CA GLN A 82 3.03 -5.03 3.86
C GLN A 82 3.65 -4.06 2.84
N MET A 83 4.87 -3.60 3.09
CA MET A 83 5.69 -3.01 2.04
C MET A 83 6.20 -4.07 1.06
N VAL A 84 5.91 -3.90 -0.23
CA VAL A 84 6.22 -4.87 -1.29
C VAL A 84 7.72 -5.18 -1.36
N SER A 85 8.10 -6.46 -1.21
CA SER A 85 9.46 -6.91 -1.50
C SER A 85 9.68 -7.01 -3.02
N ASN A 86 10.92 -6.92 -3.48
CA ASN A 86 11.23 -6.75 -4.91
C ASN A 86 10.64 -7.86 -5.79
N ASN A 87 10.00 -7.51 -6.92
CA ASN A 87 9.45 -8.42 -7.94
C ASN A 87 8.50 -9.53 -7.47
N SER A 88 8.12 -9.59 -6.19
CA SER A 88 7.13 -10.55 -5.72
C SER A 88 5.73 -9.96 -5.94
N SER A 89 4.95 -10.60 -6.81
CA SER A 89 3.49 -10.39 -6.89
C SER A 89 2.74 -10.86 -5.63
N GLY A 90 3.46 -11.39 -4.63
CA GLY A 90 2.91 -11.96 -3.39
C GLY A 90 3.34 -11.21 -2.13
N MET A 91 2.54 -11.40 -1.08
CA MET A 91 2.79 -10.89 0.26
C MET A 91 3.49 -11.96 1.11
N TYR A 92 4.58 -11.60 1.77
CA TYR A 92 5.22 -12.41 2.80
C TYR A 92 4.54 -12.15 4.14
N THR A 93 3.61 -13.03 4.52
CA THR A 93 2.74 -12.86 5.71
C THR A 93 3.50 -12.64 7.02
N HIS A 94 4.70 -13.20 7.17
CA HIS A 94 5.54 -13.02 8.37
C HIS A 94 6.18 -11.61 8.49
N TRP A 95 6.07 -10.77 7.46
CA TRP A 95 6.46 -9.36 7.49
C TRP A 95 5.26 -8.42 7.33
N ALA A 96 4.05 -8.98 7.32
CA ALA A 96 2.84 -8.20 7.22
C ALA A 96 2.39 -7.70 8.60
N SER A 97 1.69 -6.58 8.61
CA SER A 97 1.04 -6.01 9.79
C SER A 97 -0.47 -6.11 9.64
N ASP A 98 -1.15 -6.44 10.73
CA ASP A 98 -2.62 -6.42 10.78
C ASP A 98 -3.08 -5.08 11.33
N ILE A 99 -3.67 -4.25 10.47
CA ILE A 99 -4.24 -2.97 10.89
C ILE A 99 -5.72 -3.16 11.25
N ARG A 100 -6.10 -2.67 12.43
CA ARG A 100 -7.48 -2.61 12.92
C ARG A 100 -7.73 -1.22 13.45
N LEU A 101 -8.58 -0.46 12.77
CA LEU A 101 -8.82 0.95 13.09
C LEU A 101 -10.31 1.25 13.08
N ALA A 102 -10.84 1.75 14.19
CA ALA A 102 -12.15 2.38 14.24
C ALA A 102 -12.15 3.70 13.43
N PRO A 103 -13.33 4.24 13.05
CA PRO A 103 -13.43 5.54 12.40
C PRO A 103 -12.69 6.64 13.18
N GLY A 104 -11.80 7.38 12.51
CA GLY A 104 -10.97 8.44 13.11
C GLY A 104 -9.74 7.96 13.89
N GLU A 105 -9.56 6.65 14.07
CA GLU A 105 -8.42 6.10 14.81
C GLU A 105 -7.11 6.20 14.01
N ILE A 106 -6.00 6.35 14.74
CA ILE A 106 -4.64 6.44 14.22
C ILE A 106 -3.78 5.34 14.84
N ALA A 107 -2.97 4.67 14.03
CA ALA A 107 -1.93 3.76 14.53
C ALA A 107 -0.64 3.91 13.71
N VAL A 108 0.50 3.68 14.37
CA VAL A 108 1.84 3.75 13.77
C VAL A 108 2.49 2.38 13.84
N TYR A 109 3.03 1.92 12.72
CA TYR A 109 3.74 0.65 12.61
C TYR A 109 5.14 0.88 12.05
N GLN A 110 6.13 0.17 12.59
CA GLN A 110 7.42 0.06 11.94
C GLN A 110 7.33 -1.01 10.85
N MET A 111 7.62 -0.65 9.60
CA MET A 111 7.54 -1.54 8.45
C MET A 111 8.83 -1.49 7.64
N GLU A 112 9.10 -2.58 6.91
CA GLU A 112 10.36 -2.76 6.20
C GLU A 112 10.16 -2.99 4.71
N LYS A 113 10.84 -2.18 3.90
CA LYS A 113 11.07 -2.49 2.48
C LYS A 113 12.36 -3.30 2.36
N ARG A 114 12.22 -4.58 2.01
CA ARG A 114 13.34 -5.50 1.83
C ARG A 114 13.73 -5.65 0.36
N GLU A 115 14.86 -6.32 0.16
CA GLU A 115 15.41 -6.72 -1.15
C GLU A 115 15.66 -5.55 -2.11
N CYS A 116 16.04 -4.43 -1.52
CA CYS A 116 16.55 -3.30 -2.25
C CYS A 116 17.84 -3.70 -2.98
N LYS A 117 17.85 -3.61 -4.32
CA LYS A 117 19.03 -3.81 -5.18
C LYS A 117 19.97 -2.60 -5.09
N ILE A 118 20.36 -2.26 -3.87
CA ILE A 118 21.24 -1.15 -3.56
C ILE A 118 22.44 -1.76 -2.87
N ASN A 119 23.62 -1.49 -3.38
CA ASN A 119 24.86 -1.98 -2.78
C ASN A 119 25.16 -1.15 -1.52
N MET A 120 24.39 -1.36 -0.43
CA MET A 120 24.54 -0.56 0.80
C MET A 120 25.55 -1.19 1.75
N LYS A 121 26.17 -0.33 2.56
CA LYS A 121 27.03 -0.76 3.66
C LYS A 121 26.19 -1.52 4.71
N LYS A 122 26.84 -2.44 5.43
CA LYS A 122 26.21 -3.20 6.52
C LYS A 122 25.87 -2.35 7.76
N SER A 123 26.43 -1.15 7.86
CA SER A 123 26.13 -0.21 8.95
C SER A 123 24.78 0.49 8.77
N LYS A 124 24.16 0.88 9.88
CA LYS A 124 22.92 1.68 9.86
C LYS A 124 23.22 3.05 9.27
N GLN A 125 22.43 3.47 8.29
CA GLN A 125 22.58 4.73 7.57
C GLN A 125 21.22 5.44 7.45
N LYS A 126 21.25 6.78 7.41
CA LYS A 126 20.07 7.65 7.32
C LYS A 126 20.02 8.39 5.97
N ASP A 127 20.49 7.76 4.91
CA ASP A 127 20.42 8.31 3.56
C ASP A 127 19.18 7.79 2.84
N ILE A 128 18.16 8.63 2.71
CA ILE A 128 16.89 8.24 2.10
C ILE A 128 16.99 8.05 0.58
N THR A 129 17.95 8.70 -0.09
CA THR A 129 18.06 8.69 -1.57
C THR A 129 18.13 7.26 -2.11
N LYS A 130 18.82 6.41 -1.35
CA LYS A 130 18.94 4.99 -1.64
C LYS A 130 17.60 4.28 -1.55
N CYS A 131 16.89 4.46 -0.44
CA CYS A 131 15.58 3.84 -0.23
C CYS A 131 14.49 4.37 -1.17
N ALA A 132 14.57 5.63 -1.58
CA ALA A 132 13.69 6.19 -2.60
C ALA A 132 13.85 5.50 -3.96
N ALA A 133 15.09 5.15 -4.35
CA ALA A 133 15.36 4.42 -5.59
C ALA A 133 14.75 3.00 -5.62
N CYS A 134 14.36 2.45 -4.46
CA CYS A 134 13.64 1.18 -4.37
C CYS A 134 12.14 1.26 -4.61
N ALA A 135 11.60 2.45 -4.86
CA ALA A 135 10.17 2.69 -5.06
C ALA A 135 9.31 1.92 -4.04
N PRO A 136 9.42 2.25 -2.73
CA PRO A 136 8.70 1.50 -1.71
C PRO A 136 7.19 1.70 -1.91
N ALA A 137 6.45 0.59 -1.94
CA ALA A 137 5.01 0.59 -2.14
C ALA A 137 4.34 -0.27 -1.06
N MET A 138 3.13 0.12 -0.65
CA MET A 138 2.30 -0.61 0.29
C MET A 138 1.30 -1.49 -0.43
N TYR A 139 1.20 -2.74 -0.02
CA TYR A 139 0.19 -3.68 -0.48
C TYR A 139 -0.79 -3.96 0.65
N PHE A 140 -2.08 -4.06 0.31
CA PHE A 140 -3.16 -4.36 1.24
C PHE A 140 -3.89 -5.61 0.78
N LEU A 141 -4.03 -6.56 1.70
CA LEU A 141 -4.89 -7.73 1.56
C LEU A 141 -6.12 -7.55 2.44
N LYS A 142 -7.27 -7.63 1.77
CA LYS A 142 -8.55 -7.76 2.45
C LYS A 142 -8.55 -9.05 3.26
N LYS A 143 -8.87 -8.93 4.55
CA LYS A 143 -9.18 -10.07 5.42
C LYS A 143 -10.67 -10.39 5.44
#